data_AF-A0A5D3FA84-F1
#
_entry.id   AF-A0A5D3FA84-F1
#
_cell.length_a   1.000
_cell.length_b   1.000
_cell.length_c   1.000
_cell.angle_alpha   90.00
_cell.angle_beta   90.00
_cell.angle_gamma   90.00
#
_symmetry.space_group_name_H-M   'P 1'
#
loop_
_entity.id
_entity.type
_entity.pdbx_description
1 polymer ?
#
loop_
_entity_poly.entity_id
_entity_poly.type
_entity_poly.pdbx_seq_one_letter_code
_entity_poly.pdbx_strand_id
1 'polypeptide(L)'
;MFGRRSDRTTDHDLNAHDVFYGPVGSGKTSLARTYMEEDDLERDGVETWVIDPFLAMAECRHKVDRYVREFGEIDETLAFLLAETYSRAELIAGLGIKGFAVGDQRHDLPLISVTIADADAVLRDLRRGRAVEQVMRMSRRAGIKFRLVVLDLSLLSFGSSEVIRSSAVNGNVLACEKASA
;
A
#
# COMPACT_ATOMS: atom_id res chain seq x y z
N MET A 1 27.56 6.50 -15.62
CA MET A 1 26.88 6.48 -16.94
C MET A 1 25.63 5.64 -16.76
N PHE A 2 24.53 6.29 -16.35
CA PHE A 2 23.30 5.59 -15.98
C PHE A 2 22.53 5.18 -17.23
N GLY A 3 22.06 3.93 -17.21
CA GLY A 3 21.34 3.30 -18.30
C GLY A 3 20.11 4.08 -18.74
N ARG A 4 19.79 3.91 -20.01
CA ARG A 4 18.71 4.52 -20.78
C ARG A 4 17.43 4.66 -19.95
N ARG A 5 16.91 5.89 -19.88
CA ARG A 5 15.49 6.18 -19.69
C ARG A 5 14.73 5.43 -20.78
N SER A 6 14.09 4.32 -20.46
CA SER A 6 13.01 3.81 -21.30
C SER A 6 11.77 4.62 -20.95
N ASP A 7 11.11 5.15 -21.96
CA ASP A 7 9.78 5.73 -21.88
C ASP A 7 8.88 4.88 -20.95
N ARG A 8 8.57 5.40 -19.76
CA ARG A 8 7.59 4.83 -18.84
C ARG A 8 6.35 5.71 -18.81
N THR A 9 5.63 5.72 -19.93
CA THR A 9 4.17 5.75 -19.91
C THR A 9 3.66 4.32 -19.74
N THR A 10 4.15 3.60 -18.75
CA THR A 10 3.41 2.45 -18.22
C THR A 10 2.30 3.04 -17.39
N ASP A 11 1.07 2.91 -17.88
CA ASP A 11 -0.18 3.23 -17.20
C ASP A 11 -0.20 2.45 -15.87
N HIS A 12 0.43 3.01 -14.84
CA HIS A 12 0.51 2.38 -13.53
C HIS A 12 -0.90 2.44 -12.98
N ASP A 13 -1.58 1.28 -12.89
CA ASP A 13 -2.92 1.23 -12.30
C ASP A 13 -2.80 1.75 -10.88
N LEU A 14 -3.28 2.98 -10.69
CA LEU A 14 -3.25 3.67 -9.41
C LEU A 14 -3.97 2.89 -8.32
N ASN A 15 -4.85 1.96 -8.66
CA ASN A 15 -5.59 1.17 -7.69
C ASN A 15 -4.94 -0.19 -7.42
N ALA A 16 -3.87 -0.55 -8.14
CA ALA A 16 -3.16 -1.79 -7.92
C ALA A 16 -2.40 -1.75 -6.58
N HIS A 17 -2.29 -2.92 -5.97
CA HIS A 17 -1.43 -3.11 -4.81
C HIS A 17 0.02 -3.27 -5.27
N ASP A 18 0.96 -2.77 -4.48
CA ASP A 18 2.38 -2.91 -4.76
C ASP A 18 3.05 -3.82 -3.72
N VAL A 19 3.98 -4.65 -4.16
CA VAL A 19 4.85 -5.47 -3.30
C VAL A 19 6.30 -5.16 -3.61
N PHE A 20 7.03 -4.74 -2.58
CA PHE A 20 8.47 -4.53 -2.65
C PHE A 20 9.14 -5.60 -1.81
N TYR A 21 9.92 -6.48 -2.42
CA TYR A 21 10.51 -7.60 -1.71
C TYR A 21 12.02 -7.70 -1.92
N GLY A 22 12.71 -8.25 -0.92
CA GLY A 22 14.14 -8.49 -0.96
C GLY A 22 14.78 -8.55 0.44
N PRO A 23 16.01 -9.09 0.52
CA PRO A 23 16.70 -9.24 1.80
C PRO A 23 16.97 -7.89 2.47
N VAL A 24 17.33 -7.91 3.75
CA VAL A 24 17.78 -6.71 4.46
C VAL A 24 18.97 -6.08 3.72
N GLY A 25 18.92 -4.76 3.52
CA GLY A 25 19.94 -4.01 2.79
C GLY A 25 19.84 -4.06 1.27
N SER A 26 18.77 -4.65 0.69
CA SER A 26 18.58 -4.65 -0.78
C SER A 26 18.11 -3.32 -1.37
N GLY A 27 17.71 -2.36 -0.53
CA GLY A 27 17.15 -1.09 -0.97
C GLY A 27 15.64 -1.09 -1.21
N LYS A 28 14.92 -2.18 -0.91
CA LYS A 28 13.44 -2.28 -1.08
C LYS A 28 12.66 -1.13 -0.44
N THR A 29 13.05 -0.69 0.76
CA THR A 29 12.40 0.41 1.47
C THR A 29 12.64 1.73 0.75
N SER A 30 13.87 1.98 0.30
CA SER A 30 14.21 3.17 -0.49
C SER A 30 13.42 3.22 -1.79
N LEU A 31 13.27 2.07 -2.48
CA LEU A 31 12.49 1.98 -3.70
C LEU A 31 11.00 2.22 -3.45
N ALA A 32 10.42 1.59 -2.41
CA ALA A 32 9.03 1.81 -2.02
C ALA A 32 8.74 3.28 -1.71
N ARG A 33 9.70 3.96 -1.05
CA ARG A 33 9.61 5.39 -0.79
C ARG A 33 9.67 6.22 -2.07
N THR A 34 10.57 5.91 -3.01
CA THR A 34 10.61 6.59 -4.31
C THR A 34 9.28 6.48 -5.04
N TYR A 35 8.66 5.29 -5.08
CA TYR A 35 7.33 5.10 -5.66
C TYR A 35 6.26 5.90 -4.92
N MET A 36 6.28 5.93 -3.59
CA MET A 36 5.36 6.76 -2.81
C MET A 36 5.52 8.26 -3.11
N GLU A 37 6.75 8.75 -3.21
CA GLU A 37 7.03 10.15 -3.52
C GLU A 37 6.60 10.51 -4.96
N GLU A 38 6.85 9.64 -5.94
CA GLU A 38 6.55 9.88 -7.36
C GLU A 38 5.06 9.64 -7.71
N ASP A 39 4.42 8.63 -7.11
CA ASP A 39 3.05 8.25 -7.47
C ASP A 39 1.97 8.98 -6.67
N ASP A 40 2.26 9.27 -5.39
CA ASP A 40 1.24 9.67 -4.43
C ASP A 40 1.38 11.14 -4.02
N LEU A 41 2.55 11.56 -3.53
CA LEU A 41 2.74 12.90 -2.93
C LEU A 41 2.57 14.07 -3.90
N GLU A 42 2.79 13.84 -5.20
CA GLU A 42 2.66 14.86 -6.23
C GLU A 42 1.28 14.82 -6.93
N ARG A 43 0.35 13.95 -6.47
CA ARG A 43 -0.91 13.67 -7.18
C ARG A 43 -2.13 14.14 -6.40
N ASP A 44 -2.92 15.02 -7.03
CA ASP A 44 -4.21 15.43 -6.51
C ASP A 44 -5.17 14.25 -6.34
N GLY A 45 -5.94 14.25 -5.25
CA GLY A 45 -6.92 13.21 -4.95
C GLY A 45 -6.32 11.90 -4.42
N VAL A 46 -5.09 11.93 -3.90
CA VAL A 46 -4.45 10.82 -3.19
C VAL A 46 -4.10 11.24 -1.77
N GLU A 47 -4.52 10.45 -0.79
CA GLU A 47 -4.06 10.55 0.61
C GLU A 47 -3.00 9.48 0.85
N THR A 48 -1.82 9.89 1.33
CA THR A 48 -0.66 9.03 1.53
C THR A 48 -0.48 8.71 3.00
N TRP A 49 -0.54 7.43 3.34
CA TRP A 49 -0.47 6.92 4.70
C TRP A 49 0.72 5.96 4.83
N VAL A 50 1.44 6.04 5.95
CA VAL A 50 2.59 5.17 6.23
C VAL A 50 2.43 4.51 7.59
N ILE A 51 2.56 3.19 7.61
CA ILE A 51 2.67 2.35 8.81
C ILE A 51 4.11 1.88 8.89
N ASP A 52 4.85 2.38 9.88
CA ASP A 52 6.29 2.18 10.01
C ASP A 52 6.70 1.95 11.49
N PRO A 53 6.48 0.73 12.00
CA PRO A 53 6.77 0.40 13.40
C PRO A 53 8.26 0.49 13.76
N PHE A 54 9.16 0.43 12.77
CA PHE A 54 10.60 0.37 12.97
C PHE A 54 11.39 1.55 12.40
N LEU A 55 10.70 2.66 12.07
CA LEU A 55 11.33 3.90 11.60
C LEU A 55 12.15 3.74 10.31
N ALA A 56 11.78 2.79 9.45
CA ALA A 56 12.43 2.53 8.18
C ALA A 56 12.19 3.64 7.13
N MET A 57 11.16 4.46 7.35
CA MET A 57 10.74 5.61 6.52
C MET A 57 10.48 6.87 7.38
N ALA A 58 11.15 7.01 8.53
CA ALA A 58 10.88 8.12 9.45
C ALA A 58 11.04 9.52 8.83
N GLU A 59 11.87 9.66 7.79
CA GLU A 59 12.08 10.91 7.07
C GLU A 59 10.86 11.39 6.27
N CYS A 60 9.92 10.50 5.93
CA CYS A 60 8.71 10.90 5.19
C CYS A 60 7.57 11.36 6.10
N ARG A 61 7.72 11.28 7.43
CA ARG A 61 6.68 11.61 8.41
C ARG A 61 6.04 12.98 8.20
N HIS A 62 6.81 13.96 7.73
CA HIS A 62 6.34 15.34 7.51
C HIS A 62 5.78 15.59 6.11
N LYS A 63 5.84 14.59 5.23
CA LYS A 63 5.39 14.67 3.84
C LYS A 63 4.07 13.95 3.58
N VAL A 64 3.74 12.96 4.42
CA VAL A 64 2.56 12.10 4.27
C VAL A 64 1.40 12.62 5.11
N ASP A 65 0.16 12.34 4.69
CA ASP A 65 -1.05 12.77 5.39
C ASP A 65 -1.21 12.08 6.75
N ARG A 66 -0.77 10.81 6.83
CA ARG A 66 -0.79 10.05 8.09
C ARG A 66 0.45 9.19 8.23
N TYR A 67 1.13 9.31 9.36
CA TYR A 67 2.26 8.46 9.73
C TYR A 67 1.99 7.77 11.06
N VAL A 68 2.06 6.44 11.08
CA VAL A 68 1.68 5.59 12.20
C VAL A 68 2.84 4.70 12.58
N ARG A 69 3.22 4.72 13.85
CA ARG A 69 4.39 3.97 14.35
C ARG A 69 4.00 2.97 15.42
N GLU A 70 3.23 3.40 16.41
CA GLU A 70 2.98 2.60 17.58
C GLU A 70 1.98 1.49 17.27
N PHE A 71 2.24 0.26 17.72
CA PHE A 71 1.38 -0.88 17.40
C PHE A 71 -0.09 -0.70 17.82
N GLY A 72 -0.36 0.05 18.89
CA GLY A 72 -1.73 0.41 19.26
C GLY A 72 -2.40 1.33 18.23
N GLU A 73 -1.69 2.34 17.73
CA GLU A 73 -2.17 3.22 16.67
C GLU A 73 -2.33 2.47 15.34
N ILE A 74 -1.51 1.45 15.09
CA ILE A 74 -1.66 0.56 13.93
C ILE A 74 -3.01 -0.16 13.98
N ASP A 75 -3.39 -0.71 15.13
CA ASP A 75 -4.67 -1.40 15.31
C ASP A 75 -5.86 -0.45 15.06
N GLU A 76 -5.79 0.77 15.60
CA GLU A 76 -6.80 1.81 15.37
C GLU A 76 -6.86 2.25 13.91
N THR A 77 -5.71 2.37 13.25
CA THR A 77 -5.61 2.75 11.83
C THR A 77 -6.19 1.67 10.93
N LEU A 78 -5.91 0.39 11.20
CA LEU A 78 -6.48 -0.72 10.43
C LEU A 78 -7.98 -0.86 10.68
N ALA A 79 -8.46 -0.63 11.90
CA ALA A 79 -9.90 -0.60 12.19
C ALA A 79 -10.60 0.54 11.44
N PHE A 80 -9.98 1.73 11.39
CA PHE A 80 -10.47 2.85 10.59
C PHE A 80 -10.54 2.47 9.10
N LEU A 81 -9.45 1.96 8.52
CA LEU A 81 -9.41 1.57 7.11
C LEU A 81 -10.48 0.53 6.77
N LEU A 82 -10.75 -0.42 7.67
CA LEU A 82 -11.81 -1.40 7.48
C LEU A 82 -13.20 -0.76 7.47
N ALA A 83 -13.50 0.11 8.43
CA ALA A 83 -14.77 0.83 8.47
C ALA A 83 -14.94 1.73 7.23
N GLU A 84 -13.88 2.45 6.86
CA GLU A 84 -13.85 3.32 5.69
C GLU A 84 -14.06 2.54 4.39
N THR A 85 -13.49 1.33 4.30
CA THR A 85 -13.70 0.43 3.15
C THR A 85 -15.18 0.14 2.92
N TYR A 86 -15.91 -0.21 3.98
CA TYR A 86 -17.33 -0.51 3.89
C TYR A 86 -18.16 0.74 3.57
N SER A 87 -17.89 1.85 4.26
CA SER A 87 -18.56 3.14 4.05
C SER A 87 -18.44 3.61 2.59
N ARG A 88 -17.22 3.61 2.04
CA ARG A 88 -16.95 4.00 0.65
C ARG A 88 -17.60 3.06 -0.35
N ALA A 89 -17.53 1.75 -0.11
CA ALA A 89 -18.16 0.78 -0.99
C ALA A 89 -19.68 0.93 -1.05
N GLU A 90 -20.33 1.23 0.08
CA GLU A 90 -21.76 1.51 0.14
C GLU A 90 -22.12 2.80 -0.62
N LEU A 91 -21.37 3.89 -0.38
CA LEU A 91 -21.55 5.16 -1.08
C LEU A 91 -21.43 4.99 -2.60
N ILE A 92 -20.35 4.36 -3.07
CA ILE A 92 -20.06 4.16 -4.50
C ILE A 92 -21.16 3.31 -5.16
N ALA A 93 -21.62 2.26 -4.47
CA ALA A 93 -22.74 1.45 -4.93
C ALA A 93 -24.05 2.26 -4.99
N GLY A 94 -24.32 3.11 -3.99
CA GLY A 94 -25.50 3.99 -3.94
C GLY A 94 -25.53 5.02 -5.07
N LEU A 95 -24.36 5.45 -5.56
CA LEU A 95 -24.23 6.33 -6.72
C LEU A 95 -24.36 5.59 -8.07
N GLY A 96 -24.56 4.27 -8.06
CA GLY A 96 -24.65 3.46 -9.29
C GLY A 96 -23.31 3.33 -10.03
N ILE A 97 -22.19 3.59 -9.36
CA ILE A 97 -20.85 3.53 -9.95
C ILE A 97 -20.31 2.10 -9.78
N LYS A 98 -19.68 1.56 -10.83
CA LYS A 98 -19.18 0.18 -10.84
C LYS A 98 -17.96 -0.05 -9.92
N GLY A 99 -17.26 1.00 -9.53
CA GLY A 99 -16.08 0.96 -8.68
C GLY A 99 -15.48 2.35 -8.51
N PHE A 100 -14.53 2.47 -7.59
CA PHE A 100 -13.83 3.72 -7.33
C PHE A 100 -12.99 4.17 -8.53
N ALA A 101 -12.94 5.48 -8.76
CA ALA A 101 -12.02 6.10 -9.70
C ALA A 101 -11.44 7.39 -9.10
N VAL A 102 -10.12 7.52 -9.12
CA VAL A 102 -9.43 8.71 -8.60
C VAL A 102 -9.91 9.95 -9.34
N GLY A 103 -10.29 11.01 -8.60
CA GLY A 103 -10.76 12.27 -9.17
C GLY A 103 -12.20 12.26 -9.70
N ASP A 104 -12.98 11.19 -9.47
CA ASP A 104 -14.40 11.17 -9.84
C ASP A 104 -15.22 12.07 -8.91
N GLN A 105 -15.72 13.18 -9.47
CA GLN A 105 -16.51 14.19 -8.78
C GLN A 105 -17.82 13.67 -8.20
N ARG A 106 -18.33 12.51 -8.66
CA ARG A 106 -19.59 11.96 -8.15
C ARG A 106 -19.48 11.50 -6.71
N HIS A 107 -18.34 10.93 -6.33
CA HIS A 107 -18.07 10.54 -4.96
C HIS A 107 -17.13 11.51 -4.25
N ASP A 108 -16.27 12.23 -4.98
CA ASP A 108 -15.32 13.22 -4.45
C ASP A 108 -14.50 12.66 -3.27
N LEU A 109 -13.97 11.45 -3.46
CA LEU A 109 -13.21 10.73 -2.45
C LEU A 109 -11.77 10.61 -2.94
N PRO A 110 -10.77 10.80 -2.06
CA PRO A 110 -9.38 10.55 -2.41
C PRO A 110 -9.09 9.04 -2.42
N LEU A 111 -8.10 8.62 -3.19
CA LEU A 111 -7.49 7.30 -3.05
C LEU A 111 -6.66 7.27 -1.77
N ILE A 112 -6.91 6.33 -0.87
CA ILE A 112 -6.01 6.13 0.28
C ILE A 112 -4.88 5.17 -0.13
N SER A 113 -3.66 5.66 -0.20
CA SER A 113 -2.44 4.89 -0.44
C SER A 113 -1.75 4.54 0.87
N VAL A 114 -1.80 3.27 1.28
CA VAL A 114 -1.22 2.82 2.55
C VAL A 114 0.07 2.06 2.30
N THR A 115 1.20 2.61 2.73
CA THR A 115 2.50 1.93 2.74
C THR A 115 2.75 1.27 4.09
N ILE A 116 2.98 -0.04 4.11
CA ILE A 116 3.44 -0.77 5.30
C ILE A 116 4.92 -1.08 5.12
N ALA A 117 5.78 -0.33 5.82
CA ALA A 117 7.23 -0.32 5.62
C ALA A 117 7.92 -1.62 6.07
N ASP A 118 7.27 -2.38 6.95
CA ASP A 118 7.62 -3.75 7.33
C ASP A 118 6.33 -4.57 7.47
N ALA A 119 5.85 -5.10 6.35
CA ALA A 119 4.60 -5.83 6.30
C ALA A 119 4.70 -7.18 7.02
N ASP A 120 5.85 -7.85 7.00
CA ASP A 120 6.09 -9.10 7.74
C ASP A 120 5.76 -8.94 9.23
N ALA A 121 6.21 -7.85 9.85
CA ALA A 121 6.00 -7.61 11.26
C ALA A 121 4.55 -7.26 11.60
N VAL A 122 3.89 -6.47 10.75
CA VAL A 122 2.49 -6.07 10.95
C VAL A 122 1.54 -7.24 10.73
N LEU A 123 1.73 -8.01 9.65
CA LEU A 123 0.84 -9.08 9.23
C LEU A 123 1.00 -10.38 10.04
N ARG A 124 2.12 -10.53 10.78
CA ARG A 124 2.32 -11.68 11.69
C ARG A 124 1.29 -11.74 12.81
N ASP A 125 0.75 -10.59 13.22
CA ASP A 125 -0.41 -10.57 14.12
C ASP A 125 -1.68 -10.94 13.34
N LEU A 126 -2.36 -12.00 13.78
CA LEU A 126 -3.53 -12.54 13.09
C LEU A 126 -4.70 -11.56 12.98
N ARG A 127 -4.86 -10.63 13.94
CA ARG A 127 -5.94 -9.64 13.90
C ARG A 127 -5.65 -8.60 12.83
N ARG A 128 -4.42 -8.09 12.80
CA ARG A 128 -3.95 -7.12 11.79
C ARG A 128 -3.98 -7.72 10.39
N GLY A 129 -3.47 -8.94 10.24
CA GLY A 129 -3.52 -9.68 8.99
C GLY A 129 -4.95 -9.83 8.46
N ARG A 130 -5.91 -10.21 9.31
CA ARG A 130 -7.33 -10.30 8.92
C ARG A 130 -7.92 -8.95 8.51
N ALA A 131 -7.60 -7.88 9.22
CA ALA A 131 -8.07 -6.54 8.86
C ALA A 131 -7.53 -6.11 7.49
N VAL A 132 -6.23 -6.26 7.24
CA VAL A 132 -5.61 -5.97 5.94
C VAL A 132 -6.22 -6.83 4.83
N GLU A 133 -6.41 -8.12 5.08
CA GLU A 133 -7.06 -9.03 4.12
C GLU A 133 -8.46 -8.54 3.72
N GLN A 134 -9.28 -8.16 4.71
CA GLN A 134 -10.63 -7.67 4.46
C GLN A 134 -10.64 -6.38 3.64
N VAL A 135 -9.76 -5.42 3.96
CA VAL A 135 -9.59 -4.20 3.17
C VAL A 135 -9.16 -4.54 1.75
N MET A 136 -8.15 -5.40 1.56
CA MET A 136 -7.63 -5.78 0.24
C MET A 136 -8.66 -6.51 -0.64
N ARG A 137 -9.65 -7.20 -0.07
CA ARG A 137 -10.73 -7.83 -0.86
C ARG A 137 -11.66 -6.81 -1.52
N MET A 138 -11.75 -5.61 -0.96
CA MET A 138 -12.67 -4.55 -1.41
C MET A 138 -11.95 -3.27 -1.86
N SER A 139 -10.62 -3.25 -1.78
CA SER A 139 -9.72 -2.16 -2.12
C SER A 139 -10.09 -1.41 -3.39
N ARG A 140 -10.23 -2.13 -4.50
CA ARG A 140 -10.55 -1.55 -5.82
C ARG A 140 -11.92 -0.87 -5.86
N ARG A 141 -12.89 -1.33 -5.06
CA ARG A 141 -14.23 -0.72 -4.99
C ARG A 141 -14.27 0.46 -4.03
N ALA A 142 -13.41 0.46 -3.02
CA ALA A 142 -13.39 1.48 -1.97
C ALA A 142 -12.32 2.57 -2.19
N GLY A 143 -11.42 2.42 -3.16
CA GLY A 143 -10.34 3.37 -3.39
C GLY A 143 -9.31 3.35 -2.28
N ILE A 144 -8.84 2.16 -1.93
CA ILE A 144 -7.75 1.96 -0.95
C ILE A 144 -6.72 1.04 -1.58
N LYS A 145 -5.46 1.46 -1.67
CA LYS A 145 -4.36 0.60 -2.11
C LYS A 145 -3.38 0.35 -0.98
N PHE A 146 -2.73 -0.82 -1.02
CA PHE A 146 -1.61 -1.14 -0.15
C PHE A 146 -0.31 -1.24 -0.95
N ARG A 147 0.75 -0.74 -0.33
CA ARG A 147 2.14 -0.96 -0.70
C ARG A 147 2.81 -1.74 0.43
N LEU A 148 3.14 -2.99 0.16
CA LEU A 148 3.68 -3.92 1.16
C LEU A 148 5.18 -4.08 0.94
N VAL A 149 5.97 -3.71 1.94
CA VAL A 149 7.40 -3.95 1.93
C VAL A 149 7.67 -5.22 2.74
N VAL A 150 8.13 -6.27 2.05
CA VAL A 150 8.33 -7.61 2.64
C VAL A 150 9.75 -8.13 2.46
N LEU A 151 10.17 -9.11 3.25
CA LEU A 151 11.47 -9.77 3.08
C LEU A 151 11.53 -10.68 1.85
N ASP A 152 10.46 -11.44 1.62
CA ASP A 152 10.32 -12.36 0.50
C ASP A 152 8.84 -12.53 0.11
N LEU A 153 8.57 -13.35 -0.90
CA LEU A 153 7.21 -13.64 -1.38
C LEU A 153 6.59 -14.90 -0.75
N SER A 154 7.16 -15.37 0.36
CA SER A 154 6.62 -16.53 1.08
C SER A 154 5.28 -16.18 1.71
N LEU A 155 4.44 -17.20 1.88
CA LEU A 155 3.13 -17.03 2.50
C LEU A 155 3.22 -16.50 3.95
N LEU A 156 4.33 -16.77 4.65
CA LEU A 156 4.56 -16.29 6.01
C LEU A 156 4.71 -14.78 6.08
N SER A 157 5.36 -14.17 5.09
CA SER A 157 5.56 -12.72 4.96
C SER A 157 4.22 -11.98 4.77
N PHE A 158 3.17 -12.70 4.38
CA PHE A 158 1.80 -12.20 4.23
C PHE A 158 0.86 -12.68 5.35
N GLY A 159 1.40 -12.99 6.54
CA GLY A 159 0.57 -13.38 7.70
C GLY A 159 -0.17 -14.71 7.50
N SER A 160 0.36 -15.58 6.64
CA SER A 160 -0.30 -16.82 6.20
C SER A 160 -1.59 -16.63 5.40
N SER A 161 -1.84 -15.44 4.86
CA SER A 161 -3.02 -15.15 4.03
C SER A 161 -2.71 -15.29 2.54
N GLU A 162 -3.31 -16.31 1.89
CA GLU A 162 -3.26 -16.45 0.44
C GLU A 162 -4.01 -15.32 -0.27
N VAL A 163 -4.96 -14.67 0.38
CA VAL A 163 -5.69 -13.53 -0.20
C VAL A 163 -4.79 -12.30 -0.25
N ILE A 164 -4.09 -11.97 0.83
CA ILE A 164 -3.13 -10.87 0.81
C ILE A 164 -2.06 -11.15 -0.24
N ARG A 165 -1.45 -12.35 -0.19
CA ARG A 165 -0.42 -12.75 -1.15
C ARG A 165 -0.91 -12.64 -2.58
N SER A 166 -2.04 -13.28 -2.92
CA SER A 166 -2.58 -13.27 -4.29
C SER A 166 -2.97 -11.88 -4.77
N SER A 167 -3.66 -11.08 -3.93
CA SER A 167 -4.03 -9.71 -4.27
C SER A 167 -2.81 -8.82 -4.48
N ALA A 168 -1.76 -9.02 -3.70
CA ALA A 168 -0.54 -8.23 -3.80
C ALA A 168 0.31 -8.65 -5.02
N VAL A 169 0.46 -9.97 -5.29
CA VAL A 169 1.25 -10.45 -6.44
C VAL A 169 0.55 -10.28 -7.79
N ASN A 170 -0.78 -10.11 -7.80
CA ASN A 170 -1.54 -9.75 -8.99
C ASN A 170 -1.44 -8.25 -9.33
N GLY A 171 -0.89 -7.44 -8.42
CA GLY A 171 -0.57 -6.03 -8.66
C GLY A 171 0.87 -5.86 -9.17
N ASN A 172 1.56 -4.83 -8.69
CA ASN A 172 2.94 -4.57 -9.09
C ASN A 172 3.92 -5.24 -8.13
N VAL A 173 4.77 -6.12 -8.65
CA VAL A 173 5.75 -6.86 -7.86
C VAL A 173 7.15 -6.40 -8.23
N LEU A 174 7.85 -5.80 -7.27
CA LEU A 174 9.13 -5.14 -7.45
C LEU A 174 10.19 -5.85 -6.60
N ALA A 175 11.11 -6.53 -7.28
CA ALA A 175 12.22 -7.23 -6.66
C ALA A 175 13.39 -6.27 -6.42
N CYS A 176 13.99 -6.34 -5.23
CA CYS A 176 15.26 -5.69 -4.94
C CYS A 176 16.28 -6.76 -4.55
N GLU A 177 17.22 -7.01 -5.45
CA GLU A 177 18.35 -7.89 -5.18
C GLU A 177 19.47 -7.10 -4.50
N LYS A 178 20.20 -7.75 -3.59
CA LYS A 178 21.39 -7.15 -3.00
C LYS A 178 22.42 -7.00 -4.11
N ALA A 179 22.88 -5.77 -4.38
CA ALA A 179 23.96 -5.56 -5.33
C ALA A 179 25.17 -6.42 -4.90
N SER A 180 25.59 -7.33 -5.77
CA SER A 180 26.83 -8.09 -5.61
C SER A 180 27.98 -7.09 -5.50
N ALA A 181 28.69 -7.12 -4.37
CA ALA A 181 29.91 -6.34 -4.15
C ALA A 181 31.05 -6.86 -5.04
#